data_AF-A0A946FTF1-F1
#
_entry.id   AF-A0A946FTF1-F1
#
_cell.length_a   1.000
_cell.length_b   1.000
_cell.length_c   1.000
_cell.angle_alpha   90.00
_cell.angle_beta   90.00
_cell.angle_gamma   90.00
#
_symmetry.space_group_name_H-M   'P 1'
#
loop_
_entity.id
_entity.type
_entity.pdbx_description
1 polymer ?
#
loop_
_entity_poly.entity_id
_entity_poly.type
_entity_poly.pdbx_seq_one_letter_code
_entity_poly.pdbx_strand_id
1 'polypeptide(L)'
;MKKDIDDIRNDLINAIGEKAEKFGFSRIAGQLEGLLLFSKEPMSLDEMAERLEVSKGSISTNIRFLESWKVVKKVYHRGARKNYYEIRGSI
;
A
#
# COMPACT_ATOMS: atom_id res chain seq x y z
N MET A 1 3.33 2.20 28.16
CA MET A 1 4.04 2.75 26.97
C MET A 1 3.00 3.49 26.14
N LYS A 2 3.20 4.78 25.83
CA LYS A 2 2.30 5.51 24.92
C LYS A 2 2.65 5.09 23.49
N LYS A 3 1.69 4.57 22.73
CA LYS A 3 1.84 4.40 21.28
C LYS A 3 1.91 5.77 20.64
N ASP A 4 2.84 5.95 19.72
CA ASP A 4 2.86 7.14 18.87
C ASP A 4 1.94 6.95 17.65
N ILE A 5 1.85 7.97 16.79
CA ILE A 5 0.98 7.92 15.62
C ILE A 5 1.43 6.84 14.62
N ASP A 6 2.71 6.56 14.52
CA ASP A 6 3.24 5.60 13.56
C ASP A 6 2.97 4.15 14.02
N ASP A 7 3.02 3.89 15.32
CA ASP A 7 2.54 2.64 15.90
C ASP A 7 1.08 2.38 15.54
N ILE A 8 0.22 3.40 15.71
CA ILE A 8 -1.21 3.30 15.40
C ILE A 8 -1.43 3.05 13.92
N ARG A 9 -0.68 3.73 13.03
CA ARG A 9 -0.74 3.48 11.59
C ARG A 9 -0.35 2.05 11.24
N ASN A 10 0.73 1.54 11.84
CA ASN A 10 1.19 0.18 11.60
C ASN A 10 0.16 -0.85 12.08
N ASP A 11 -0.47 -0.64 13.24
CA ASP A 11 -1.58 -1.49 13.70
C ASP A 11 -2.73 -1.51 12.70
N LEU A 12 -3.13 -0.34 12.19
CA LEU A 12 -4.23 -0.22 11.24
C LEU A 12 -3.91 -0.88 9.90
N ILE A 13 -2.69 -0.70 9.38
CA ILE A 13 -2.19 -1.37 8.18
C ILE A 13 -2.28 -2.89 8.34
N ASN A 14 -1.83 -3.40 9.49
CA ASN A 14 -1.89 -4.83 9.79
C ASN A 14 -3.33 -5.35 9.91
N ALA A 15 -4.21 -4.60 10.59
CA ALA A 15 -5.62 -4.95 10.74
C ALA A 15 -6.36 -5.01 9.39
N ILE A 16 -6.05 -4.09 8.45
CA ILE A 16 -6.61 -4.13 7.10
C ILE A 16 -6.09 -5.37 6.34
N GLY A 17 -4.80 -5.69 6.47
CA GLY A 17 -4.22 -6.92 5.93
C GLY A 17 -4.91 -8.19 6.42
N GLU A 18 -5.10 -8.32 7.73
CA GLU A 18 -5.79 -9.46 8.35
C GLU A 18 -7.25 -9.55 7.92
N LYS A 19 -7.92 -8.40 7.79
CA LYS A 19 -9.29 -8.35 7.26
C LYS A 19 -9.33 -8.86 5.83
N ALA A 20 -8.42 -8.41 4.97
CA ALA A 20 -8.34 -8.87 3.58
C ALA A 20 -8.18 -10.39 3.49
N GLU A 21 -7.28 -10.96 4.30
CA GLU A 21 -7.06 -12.40 4.40
C GLU A 21 -8.32 -13.16 4.84
N LYS A 22 -9.05 -12.65 5.84
CA LYS A 22 -10.34 -13.23 6.27
C LYS A 22 -11.40 -13.27 5.18
N PHE A 23 -11.35 -12.35 4.21
CA PHE A 23 -12.25 -12.32 3.05
C PHE A 23 -11.69 -13.06 1.82
N GLY A 24 -10.58 -13.80 1.96
CA GLY A 24 -9.98 -14.60 0.89
C GLY A 24 -9.07 -13.82 -0.06
N PHE A 25 -8.68 -12.59 0.30
CA PHE A 25 -7.72 -11.79 -0.46
C PHE A 25 -6.30 -11.92 0.11
N SER A 26 -5.31 -11.41 -0.63
CA SER A 26 -3.93 -11.34 -0.16
C SER A 26 -3.79 -10.38 1.02
N ARG A 27 -3.16 -10.82 2.11
CA ARG A 27 -2.80 -9.97 3.25
C ARG A 27 -1.94 -8.77 2.83
N ILE A 28 -1.00 -8.97 1.91
CA ILE A 28 -0.13 -7.90 1.39
C ILE A 28 -0.94 -6.88 0.58
N ALA A 29 -1.96 -7.32 -0.17
CA ALA A 29 -2.83 -6.39 -0.88
C ALA A 29 -3.62 -5.49 0.11
N GLY A 30 -4.15 -6.06 1.19
CA GLY A 30 -4.80 -5.27 2.25
C GLY A 30 -3.81 -4.30 2.93
N GLN A 31 -2.59 -4.75 3.25
CA GLN A 31 -1.57 -3.87 3.83
C GLN A 31 -1.16 -2.73 2.88
N LEU A 32 -1.09 -2.98 1.58
CA LEU A 32 -0.80 -1.95 0.58
C LEU A 32 -1.91 -0.91 0.49
N GLU A 33 -3.18 -1.34 0.52
CA GLU A 33 -4.33 -0.43 0.59
C GLU A 33 -4.23 0.45 1.84
N GLY A 34 -4.02 -0.15 3.02
CA GLY A 34 -3.86 0.59 4.27
C GLY A 34 -2.68 1.55 4.24
N LEU A 35 -1.54 1.11 3.71
CA LEU A 35 -0.34 1.93 3.61
C LEU A 35 -0.58 3.16 2.74
N LEU A 36 -1.14 2.97 1.54
CA LEU A 36 -1.42 4.06 0.60
C LEU A 36 -2.55 4.97 1.06
N LEU A 37 -3.49 4.47 1.86
CA LEU A 37 -4.55 5.27 2.48
C LEU A 37 -3.99 6.31 3.46
N PHE A 38 -2.93 5.98 4.19
CA PHE A 38 -2.27 6.90 5.13
C PHE A 38 -1.10 7.69 4.51
N SER A 39 -0.75 7.42 3.26
CA SER A 39 0.32 8.14 2.57
C SER A 39 -0.17 9.49 2.08
N LYS A 40 0.62 10.55 2.33
CA LYS A 40 0.35 11.90 1.80
C LYS A 40 0.78 12.05 0.35
N GLU A 41 1.75 11.27 -0.08
CA GLU A 41 2.35 11.34 -1.40
C GLU A 41 2.25 9.96 -2.08
N PRO A 42 2.20 9.90 -3.42
CA PRO A 42 2.27 8.63 -4.13
C PRO A 42 3.56 7.89 -3.79
N MET A 43 3.48 6.56 -3.64
CA MET A 43 4.65 5.73 -3.31
C MET A 43 5.09 4.89 -4.51
N SER A 44 6.38 4.67 -4.64
CA SER A 44 6.97 3.73 -5.59
C SER A 44 6.99 2.30 -5.03
N LEU A 45 7.21 1.32 -5.90
CA LEU A 45 7.31 -0.08 -5.49
C LEU A 45 8.46 -0.34 -4.50
N ASP A 46 9.54 0.43 -4.59
CA ASP A 46 10.70 0.28 -3.69
C ASP A 46 10.34 0.76 -2.28
N GLU A 47 9.70 1.93 -2.16
CA GLU A 47 9.27 2.50 -0.88
C GLU A 47 8.23 1.61 -0.20
N MET A 48 7.28 1.05 -0.97
CA MET A 48 6.30 0.10 -0.45
C MET A 48 6.96 -1.20 0.04
N ALA A 49 7.96 -1.71 -0.69
CA ALA A 49 8.68 -2.93 -0.32
C ALA A 49 9.48 -2.73 0.97
N GLU A 50 10.15 -1.59 1.10
CA GLU A 50 10.87 -1.20 2.31
C GLU A 50 9.91 -1.03 3.49
N ARG A 51 8.80 -0.31 3.30
CA ARG A 51 7.87 -0.01 4.41
C ARG A 51 7.11 -1.24 4.93
N LEU A 52 6.83 -2.22 4.08
CA LEU A 52 6.14 -3.46 4.46
C LEU A 52 7.09 -4.65 4.67
N GLU A 53 8.41 -4.44 4.55
CA GLU A 53 9.45 -5.47 4.73
C GLU A 53 9.22 -6.73 3.87
N VAL A 54 8.77 -6.54 2.63
CA VAL A 54 8.47 -7.63 1.69
C VAL A 54 9.18 -7.42 0.36
N SER A 55 9.26 -8.47 -0.46
CA SER A 55 9.94 -8.35 -1.75
C SER A 55 9.22 -7.39 -2.71
N LYS A 56 9.99 -6.67 -3.52
CA LYS A 56 9.47 -5.84 -4.61
C LYS A 56 8.60 -6.63 -5.60
N GLY A 57 8.90 -7.92 -5.79
CA GLY A 57 8.07 -8.84 -6.58
C GLY A 57 6.67 -9.04 -5.96
N SER A 58 6.60 -9.23 -4.64
CA SER A 58 5.33 -9.30 -3.90
C SER A 58 4.54 -8.00 -4.04
N ILE A 59 5.18 -6.85 -3.85
CA ILE A 59 4.55 -5.54 -4.06
C ILE A 59 4.01 -5.40 -5.48
N SER A 60 4.83 -5.70 -6.50
CA SER A 60 4.44 -5.60 -7.91
C SER A 60 3.22 -6.44 -8.27
N THR A 61 3.12 -7.65 -7.73
CA THR A 61 1.94 -8.51 -7.96
C THR A 61 0.70 -7.97 -7.25
N ASN A 62 0.81 -7.59 -5.98
CA ASN A 62 -0.34 -7.15 -5.19
C ASN A 62 -0.84 -5.75 -5.60
N ILE A 63 0.05 -4.82 -5.95
CA ILE A 63 -0.38 -3.47 -6.38
C ILE A 63 -1.10 -3.51 -7.73
N ARG A 64 -0.69 -4.40 -8.66
CA ARG A 64 -1.39 -4.62 -9.94
C ARG A 64 -2.77 -5.25 -9.73
N PHE A 65 -2.90 -6.13 -8.74
CA PHE A 65 -4.21 -6.64 -8.31
C PHE A 65 -5.09 -5.50 -7.78
N LEU A 66 -4.59 -4.65 -6.89
CA LEU A 66 -5.35 -3.49 -6.40
C LEU A 66 -5.70 -2.50 -7.52
N GLU A 67 -4.81 -2.31 -8.49
CA GLU A 67 -5.03 -1.44 -9.65
C GLU A 67 -6.15 -1.98 -10.55
N SER A 68 -6.18 -3.29 -10.80
CA SER A 68 -7.25 -3.93 -11.59
C SER A 68 -8.61 -3.86 -10.90
N TRP A 69 -8.61 -3.90 -9.56
CA TRP A 69 -9.79 -3.66 -8.71
C TRP A 69 -10.13 -2.18 -8.51
N LYS A 70 -9.38 -1.27 -9.14
CA LYS A 70 -9.57 0.18 -9.04
C LYS A 70 -9.46 0.73 -7.61
N VAL A 71 -8.78 0.03 -6.70
CA VAL A 71 -8.50 0.51 -5.33
C VAL A 71 -7.37 1.54 -5.36
N VAL A 72 -6.37 1.33 -6.20
CA VAL A 72 -5.25 2.25 -6.42
C VAL A 72 -5.23 2.73 -7.86
N LYS A 73 -4.48 3.80 -8.12
CA LYS A 73 -4.14 4.23 -9.48
C LYS A 73 -2.66 4.56 -9.57
N LYS A 74 -2.10 4.32 -10.74
CA LYS A 74 -0.75 4.74 -11.07
C LYS A 74 -0.69 6.25 -11.32
N VAL A 75 0.32 6.91 -10.76
CA VAL A 75 0.58 8.34 -10.90
C VAL A 75 1.88 8.55 -11.67
N TYR A 76 1.84 9.42 -12.67
CA TYR A 76 3.03 9.77 -13.45
C TYR A 76 3.70 11.01 -12.85
N HIS A 77 4.97 10.85 -12.43
CA HIS A 77 5.82 11.96 -12.06
C HIS A 77 6.74 12.30 -13.23
N ARG A 78 6.69 13.56 -13.69
CA ARG A 78 7.50 14.01 -14.82
C ARG A 78 8.99 13.82 -14.51
N GLY A 79 9.68 13.07 -15.37
CA GLY A 79 11.11 12.77 -15.21
C GLY A 79 11.42 11.59 -14.28
N ALA A 80 10.42 11.00 -13.63
CA ALA A 80 10.63 9.80 -12.83
C ALA A 80 10.75 8.56 -13.72
N ARG A 81 11.77 7.74 -13.47
CA ARG A 81 11.92 6.41 -14.10
C ARG A 81 11.07 5.33 -13.41
N LYS A 82 10.57 5.63 -12.20
CA LYS A 82 9.79 4.69 -11.38
C LYS A 82 8.29 4.93 -11.56
N ASN A 83 7.52 3.87 -11.35
CA ASN A 83 6.07 3.94 -11.25
C ASN A 83 5.67 4.27 -9.82
N TYR A 84 4.79 5.25 -9.65
CA TYR A 84 4.21 5.63 -8.36
C TYR A 84 2.73 5.27 -8.33
N TYR A 85 2.20 5.00 -7.13
CA TYR A 85 0.82 4.62 -6.91
C TYR A 85 0.25 5.39 -5.73
N GLU A 86 -1.03 5.72 -5.82
CA GLU A 86 -1.81 6.32 -4.73
C GLU A 86 -3.19 5.65 -4.64
N ILE A 87 -3.86 5.81 -3.50
CA ILE A 87 -5.22 5.32 -3.32
C ILE A 87 -6.16 6.06 -4.30
N ARG A 88 -7.08 5.33 -4.93
CA ARG A 88 -8.04 5.95 -5.85
C ARG A 88 -9.06 6.76 -5.05
N GLY A 89 -9.27 8.01 -5.45
CA GLY A 89 -10.19 8.91 -4.75
C GLY A 89 -9.57 9.63 -3.56
N SER A 90 -8.24 9.60 -3.42
CA SER A 90 -7.53 10.62 -2.65
C SER A 90 -7.91 12.01 -3.18
N ILE A 91 -8.33 12.88 -2.26
CA ILE A 91 -8.75 14.26 -2.50
C ILE A 91 -7.53 15.17 -2.51
#